data_AF-A0A9J6FLA8-F1
#
_entry.id   AF-A0A9J6FLA8-F1
#
_cell.length_a   1.000
_cell.length_b   1.000
_cell.length_c   1.000
_cell.angle_alpha   90.00
_cell.angle_beta   90.00
_cell.angle_gamma   90.00
#
_symmetry.space_group_name_H-M   'P 1'
#
loop_
_entity.id
_entity.type
_entity.pdbx_description
1 polymer ?
#
loop_
_entity_poly.entity_id
_entity_poly.type
_entity_poly.pdbx_seq_one_letter_code
_entity_poly.pdbx_strand_id
1 'polypeptide(L)'
;MQSAFVDAARINGKQAFPTAVIDAQERTCNAHSVFIKNPEVAEKMGIALALLDPQHNVIYSDSRAATRAFARGVVDAKVSGLLEGRNISIHLIVWFLAHVGDLGGGQRNFNESAHEAMRGLISRAPSQPLPSPHRAFMYHLQTYYELTKHFYLNIREFAFPNTGLNRPQSVTLRMLQMYSYANPWRMSRID
;
A
#
# COMPACT_ATOMS: atom_id res chain seq x y z
N MET A 1 7.82 -26.40 -1.22
CA MET A 1 8.25 -25.10 -0.68
C MET A 1 7.05 -24.47 0.00
N GLN A 2 7.19 -23.97 1.23
CA GLN A 2 6.10 -23.26 1.90
C GLN A 2 6.28 -21.76 1.64
N SER A 3 5.18 -21.10 1.33
CA SER A 3 5.20 -19.70 0.89
C SER A 3 4.45 -18.83 1.87
N ALA A 4 4.97 -17.63 2.10
CA ALA A 4 4.32 -16.58 2.86
C ALA A 4 4.05 -15.37 1.97
N PHE A 5 2.92 -14.71 2.19
CA PHE A 5 2.55 -13.44 1.57
C PHE A 5 2.56 -12.35 2.62
N VAL A 6 3.10 -11.19 2.27
CA VAL A 6 3.22 -10.06 3.20
C VAL A 6 2.53 -8.83 2.65
N ASP A 7 1.78 -8.16 3.52
CA ASP A 7 1.19 -6.86 3.23
C ASP A 7 1.28 -5.92 4.46
N ALA A 8 1.33 -4.63 4.20
CA ALA A 8 1.33 -3.58 5.20
C ALA A 8 0.44 -2.42 4.74
N ALA A 9 -0.45 -1.94 5.61
CA ALA A 9 -1.14 -0.68 5.36
C ALA A 9 -1.19 0.22 6.57
N ARG A 10 -1.50 1.48 6.28
CA ARG A 10 -1.57 2.54 7.28
C ARG A 10 -2.89 2.49 8.02
N ILE A 11 -2.85 2.66 9.35
CA ILE A 11 -4.05 3.01 10.11
C ILE A 11 -4.38 4.48 9.87
N ASN A 12 -5.56 4.74 9.30
CA ASN A 12 -6.01 6.10 9.09
C ASN A 12 -6.04 6.89 10.40
N GLY A 13 -5.40 8.05 10.41
CA GLY A 13 -5.35 8.95 11.56
C GLY A 13 -4.24 8.63 12.58
N LYS A 14 -3.49 7.54 12.37
CA LYS A 14 -2.35 7.17 13.19
C LYS A 14 -1.07 7.08 12.36
N GLN A 15 0.07 7.22 13.03
CA GLN A 15 1.38 6.90 12.47
C GLN A 15 1.70 5.44 12.81
N ALA A 16 0.77 4.54 12.51
CA ALA A 16 0.87 3.13 12.83
C ALA A 16 0.55 2.32 11.58
N PHE A 17 1.36 1.30 11.34
CA PHE A 17 1.24 0.40 10.21
C PHE A 17 1.18 -1.03 10.73
N PRO A 18 0.00 -1.68 10.73
CA PRO A 18 -0.08 -3.11 10.86
C PRO A 18 0.51 -3.79 9.63
N THR A 19 1.07 -4.95 9.89
CA THR A 19 1.74 -5.79 8.92
C THR A 19 1.32 -7.21 9.21
N ALA A 20 0.91 -7.93 8.17
CA ALA A 20 0.46 -9.30 8.28
C ALA A 20 1.30 -10.21 7.36
N VAL A 21 1.61 -11.39 7.87
CA VAL A 21 2.21 -12.49 7.14
C VAL A 21 1.19 -13.62 7.13
N ILE A 22 0.80 -14.07 5.95
CA ILE A 22 -0.11 -15.21 5.78
C ILE A 22 0.61 -16.34 5.04
N ASP A 23 0.26 -17.58 5.32
CA ASP A 23 0.74 -18.72 4.55
C ASP A 23 -0.11 -18.96 3.29
N ALA A 24 0.32 -19.91 2.47
CA ALA A 24 -0.41 -20.39 1.31
C ALA A 24 -1.72 -21.15 1.66
N GLN A 25 -2.03 -21.33 2.96
CA GLN A 25 -3.30 -21.87 3.46
C GLN A 25 -4.20 -20.77 4.05
N GLU A 26 -3.87 -19.49 3.79
CA GLU A 26 -4.59 -18.30 4.29
C GLU A 26 -4.60 -18.14 5.81
N ARG A 27 -3.70 -18.82 6.52
CA ARG A 27 -3.55 -18.66 7.97
C ARG A 27 -2.57 -17.53 8.24
N THR A 28 -2.93 -16.64 9.17
CA THR A 28 -2.02 -15.61 9.65
C THR A 28 -0.88 -16.23 10.46
N CYS A 29 0.33 -16.25 9.92
CA CYS A 29 1.52 -16.78 10.56
C CYS A 29 2.06 -15.79 11.60
N ASN A 30 2.09 -14.52 11.24
CA ASN A 30 2.64 -13.47 12.08
C ASN A 30 1.97 -12.12 11.77
N ALA A 31 1.88 -11.27 12.79
CA ALA A 31 1.32 -9.94 12.67
C ALA A 31 2.04 -8.98 13.61
N HIS A 32 2.34 -7.78 13.12
CA HIS A 32 2.98 -6.75 13.94
C HIS A 32 2.44 -5.37 13.60
N SER A 33 2.38 -4.47 14.58
CA SER A 33 1.98 -3.08 14.37
C SER A 33 3.14 -2.18 14.73
N VAL A 34 3.63 -1.41 13.78
CA VAL A 34 4.79 -0.54 13.99
C VAL A 34 4.40 0.92 13.87
N PHE A 35 4.86 1.74 14.81
CA PHE A 35 4.69 3.19 14.75
C PHE A 35 5.73 3.82 13.82
N ILE A 36 5.32 4.17 12.59
CA ILE A 36 6.18 4.73 11.54
C ILE A 36 5.37 5.75 10.72
N LYS A 37 6.06 6.71 10.09
CA LYS A 37 5.47 7.72 9.18
C LYS A 37 5.54 7.30 7.72
N ASN A 38 6.59 6.57 7.34
CA ASN A 38 6.88 6.17 5.97
C ASN A 38 6.30 4.75 5.70
N PRO A 39 5.38 4.61 4.73
CA PRO A 39 4.82 3.30 4.36
C PRO A 39 5.86 2.32 3.80
N GLU A 40 6.89 2.80 3.09
CA GLU A 40 7.91 1.91 2.53
C GLU A 40 8.68 1.14 3.61
N VAL A 41 8.86 1.77 4.78
CA VAL A 41 9.51 1.13 5.93
C VAL A 41 8.59 0.05 6.50
N ALA A 42 7.27 0.26 6.49
CA ALA A 42 6.32 -0.74 6.95
C ALA A 42 6.28 -1.97 6.03
N GLU A 43 6.33 -1.76 4.71
CA GLU A 43 6.42 -2.87 3.74
C GLU A 43 7.71 -3.69 3.95
N LYS A 44 8.86 -3.02 4.17
CA LYS A 44 10.12 -3.71 4.51
C LYS A 44 10.03 -4.45 5.85
N MET A 45 9.33 -3.90 6.83
CA MET A 45 9.07 -4.58 8.11
C MET A 45 8.27 -5.86 7.91
N GLY A 46 7.37 -5.92 6.93
CA GLY A 46 6.62 -7.15 6.60
C GLY A 46 7.48 -8.26 6.06
N ILE A 47 8.35 -7.92 5.11
CA ILE A 47 9.36 -8.88 4.62
C ILE A 47 10.25 -9.34 5.78
N ALA A 48 10.74 -8.42 6.61
CA ALA A 48 11.55 -8.78 7.78
C ALA A 48 10.80 -9.69 8.76
N LEU A 49 9.51 -9.46 9.00
CA LEU A 49 8.69 -10.29 9.87
C LEU A 49 8.53 -11.71 9.32
N ALA A 50 8.39 -11.85 8.00
CA ALA A 50 8.33 -13.15 7.33
C ALA A 50 9.67 -13.90 7.37
N LEU A 51 10.80 -13.19 7.25
CA LEU A 51 12.15 -13.78 7.37
C LEU A 51 12.42 -14.42 8.74
N LEU A 52 11.65 -14.06 9.77
CA LEU A 52 11.78 -14.65 11.11
C LEU A 52 11.17 -16.05 11.20
N ASP A 53 10.37 -16.46 10.23
CA ASP A 53 9.74 -17.77 10.21
C ASP A 53 10.49 -18.73 9.27
N PRO A 54 11.30 -19.66 9.82
CA PRO A 54 12.10 -20.56 9.01
C PRO A 54 11.27 -21.58 8.21
N GLN A 55 9.96 -21.72 8.50
CA GLN A 55 9.08 -22.62 7.75
C GLN A 55 8.80 -22.11 6.33
N HIS A 56 8.77 -20.78 6.14
CA HIS A 56 8.34 -20.15 4.89
C HIS A 56 9.52 -19.65 4.06
N ASN A 57 10.10 -20.54 3.27
CA ASN A 57 11.31 -20.22 2.50
C ASN A 57 11.09 -19.37 1.24
N VAL A 58 9.84 -19.11 0.84
CA VAL A 58 9.49 -18.19 -0.25
C VAL A 58 8.58 -17.09 0.28
N ILE A 59 8.99 -15.84 0.13
CA ILE A 59 8.24 -14.67 0.60
C ILE A 59 7.78 -13.87 -0.62
N TYR A 60 6.47 -13.69 -0.74
CA TYR A 60 5.84 -12.92 -1.79
C TYR A 60 5.46 -11.53 -1.26
N SER A 61 5.89 -10.48 -1.97
CA SER A 61 5.50 -9.09 -1.71
C SER A 61 5.12 -8.37 -3.01
N ASP A 62 4.05 -7.57 -2.96
CA ASP A 62 3.66 -6.69 -4.06
C ASP A 62 4.43 -5.35 -4.06
N SER A 63 5.13 -5.05 -2.96
CA SER A 63 6.03 -3.90 -2.85
C SER A 63 7.33 -4.11 -3.62
N ARG A 64 7.39 -3.48 -4.79
CA ARG A 64 8.61 -3.42 -5.61
C ARG A 64 9.75 -2.70 -4.88
N ALA A 65 9.42 -1.62 -4.16
CA ALA A 65 10.40 -0.81 -3.44
C ALA A 65 11.05 -1.61 -2.30
N ALA A 66 10.25 -2.32 -1.50
CA ALA A 66 10.75 -3.15 -0.41
C ALA A 66 11.58 -4.33 -0.94
N THR A 67 11.09 -5.05 -1.96
CA THR A 67 11.83 -6.17 -2.55
C THR A 67 13.19 -5.73 -3.10
N ARG A 68 13.23 -4.59 -3.80
CA ARG A 68 14.48 -4.02 -4.33
C ARG A 68 15.45 -3.59 -3.22
N ALA A 69 14.94 -3.08 -2.10
CA ALA A 69 15.73 -2.68 -0.94
C ALA A 69 16.46 -3.90 -0.32
N PHE A 70 15.74 -5.01 -0.12
CA PHE A 70 16.34 -6.27 0.34
C PHE A 70 17.35 -6.84 -0.65
N ALA A 71 17.04 -6.83 -1.96
CA ALA A 71 17.98 -7.28 -2.99
C ALA A 71 19.30 -6.49 -3.03
N ARG A 72 19.28 -5.24 -2.58
CA ARG A 72 20.46 -4.36 -2.48
C ARG A 72 21.16 -4.41 -1.12
N GLY A 73 20.59 -5.10 -0.13
CA GLY A 73 21.07 -5.07 1.25
C GLY A 73 20.91 -3.72 1.95
N VAL A 74 19.98 -2.86 1.48
CA VAL A 74 19.75 -1.53 2.05
C VAL A 74 18.42 -1.53 2.80
N VAL A 75 18.47 -1.65 4.12
CA VAL A 75 17.29 -1.65 4.99
C VAL A 75 17.38 -0.56 6.05
N ASP A 76 16.22 -0.07 6.49
CA ASP A 76 16.12 0.96 7.53
C ASP A 76 16.57 0.42 8.89
N ALA A 77 17.05 1.30 9.78
CA ALA A 77 17.54 0.90 11.11
C ALA A 77 16.51 0.12 11.93
N LYS A 78 15.20 0.44 11.82
CA LYS A 78 14.13 -0.32 12.47
C LYS A 78 14.00 -1.75 11.95
N VAL A 79 14.19 -1.93 10.65
CA VAL A 79 14.13 -3.24 9.98
C VAL A 79 15.35 -4.07 10.41
N SER A 80 16.53 -3.45 10.39
CA SER A 80 17.77 -4.09 10.88
C SER A 80 17.62 -4.53 12.34
N GLY A 81 17.09 -3.66 13.22
CA GLY A 81 16.91 -3.99 14.63
C GLY A 81 15.92 -5.13 14.89
N LEU A 82 14.99 -5.41 13.97
CA LEU A 82 14.13 -6.59 14.08
C LEU A 82 14.88 -7.89 13.77
N LEU A 83 15.83 -7.83 12.82
CA LEU A 83 16.60 -8.97 12.33
C LEU A 83 17.89 -9.22 13.15
N GLU A 84 18.38 -8.19 13.84
CA GLU A 84 19.64 -8.23 14.58
C GLU A 84 19.63 -9.31 15.67
N GLY A 85 20.73 -10.07 15.76
CA GLY A 85 20.90 -11.15 16.72
C GLY A 85 20.08 -12.42 16.45
N ARG A 86 19.37 -12.50 15.30
CA ARG A 86 18.57 -13.67 14.93
C ARG A 86 19.24 -14.48 13.83
N ASN A 87 19.07 -15.80 13.90
CA ASN A 87 19.53 -16.70 12.84
C ASN A 87 18.43 -16.82 11.78
N ILE A 88 18.68 -16.28 10.59
CA ILE A 88 17.74 -16.24 9.47
C ILE A 88 18.16 -17.30 8.46
N SER A 89 17.26 -18.25 8.17
CA SER A 89 17.50 -19.27 7.14
C SER A 89 17.51 -18.64 5.74
N ILE A 90 17.86 -19.44 4.72
CA ILE A 90 17.84 -18.96 3.33
C ILE A 90 16.39 -18.80 2.87
N HIS A 91 16.03 -17.59 2.42
CA HIS A 91 14.72 -17.26 1.88
C HIS A 91 14.83 -16.70 0.46
N LEU A 92 13.83 -16.99 -0.37
CA LEU A 92 13.64 -16.36 -1.68
C LEU A 92 12.56 -15.29 -1.57
N ILE A 93 12.91 -14.04 -1.85
CA ILE A 93 11.94 -12.93 -1.90
C ILE A 93 11.52 -12.74 -3.36
N VAL A 94 10.21 -12.88 -3.63
CA VAL A 94 9.62 -12.76 -4.96
C VAL A 94 8.72 -11.53 -4.99
N TRP A 95 9.05 -10.60 -5.88
CA TRP A 95 8.16 -9.50 -6.21
C TRP A 95 7.10 -9.94 -7.22
N PHE A 96 5.85 -9.56 -6.98
CA PHE A 96 4.75 -9.79 -7.90
C PHE A 96 3.80 -8.59 -7.98
N LEU A 97 2.85 -8.64 -8.92
CA LEU A 97 1.82 -7.60 -9.05
C LEU A 97 0.58 -8.00 -8.25
N ALA A 98 0.13 -7.12 -7.34
CA ALA A 98 -0.95 -7.34 -6.37
C ALA A 98 -2.21 -8.03 -6.92
N HIS A 99 -2.61 -7.74 -8.18
CA HIS A 99 -3.86 -8.19 -8.78
C HIS A 99 -3.71 -9.28 -9.84
N VAL A 100 -2.57 -9.97 -9.90
CA VAL A 100 -2.40 -11.12 -10.78
C VAL A 100 -2.96 -12.36 -10.08
N GLY A 101 -3.96 -13.03 -10.67
CA GLY A 101 -4.65 -14.14 -10.00
C GLY A 101 -3.79 -15.38 -9.74
N ASP A 102 -2.80 -15.64 -10.61
CA ASP A 102 -1.86 -16.76 -10.51
C ASP A 102 -0.43 -16.23 -10.63
N LEU A 103 0.43 -16.59 -9.69
CA LEU A 103 1.84 -16.18 -9.67
C LEU A 103 2.73 -17.02 -10.58
N GLY A 104 2.14 -17.96 -11.31
CA GLY A 104 2.84 -18.95 -12.11
C GLY A 104 3.21 -20.18 -11.27
N GLY A 105 3.29 -21.34 -11.91
CA GLY A 105 3.56 -22.60 -11.22
C GLY A 105 2.38 -23.15 -10.41
N GLY A 106 1.16 -22.67 -10.65
CA GLY A 106 -0.06 -23.14 -9.97
C GLY A 106 -0.26 -22.54 -8.57
N GLN A 107 0.49 -21.50 -8.23
CA GLN A 107 0.40 -20.85 -6.94
C GLN A 107 -0.57 -19.67 -6.99
N ARG A 108 -1.72 -19.83 -6.31
CA ARG A 108 -2.74 -18.80 -6.18
C ARG A 108 -2.17 -17.59 -5.44
N ASN A 109 -2.52 -16.40 -5.92
CA ASN A 109 -2.17 -15.16 -5.26
C ASN A 109 -3.10 -14.92 -4.05
N PHE A 110 -2.53 -14.90 -2.84
CA PHE A 110 -3.24 -14.61 -1.59
C PHE A 110 -3.02 -13.18 -1.08
N ASN A 111 -2.54 -12.26 -1.91
CA ASN A 111 -2.30 -10.87 -1.50
C ASN A 111 -3.55 -10.19 -0.92
N GLU A 112 -4.72 -10.44 -1.52
CA GLU A 112 -5.98 -9.91 -0.98
C GLU A 112 -6.27 -10.48 0.41
N SER A 113 -6.03 -11.78 0.65
CA SER A 113 -6.16 -12.38 1.98
C SER A 113 -5.18 -11.76 2.99
N ALA A 114 -3.96 -11.40 2.56
CA ALA A 114 -2.98 -10.71 3.41
C ALA A 114 -3.47 -9.30 3.75
N HIS A 115 -4.01 -8.60 2.75
CA HIS A 115 -4.62 -7.27 2.90
C HIS A 115 -5.83 -7.30 3.84
N GLU A 116 -6.71 -8.30 3.69
CA GLU A 116 -7.87 -8.50 4.55
C GLU A 116 -7.48 -8.82 6.00
N ALA A 117 -6.51 -9.72 6.20
CA ALA A 117 -5.99 -10.05 7.53
C ALA A 117 -5.43 -8.81 8.23
N MET A 118 -4.69 -7.98 7.49
CA MET A 118 -4.18 -6.70 7.97
C MET A 118 -5.30 -5.71 8.30
N ARG A 119 -6.35 -5.59 7.48
CA ARG A 119 -7.53 -4.76 7.80
C ARG A 119 -8.28 -5.25 9.04
N GLY A 120 -8.28 -6.56 9.28
CA GLY A 120 -8.77 -7.16 10.52
C GLY A 120 -8.01 -6.64 11.74
N LEU A 121 -6.69 -6.43 11.63
CA LEU A 121 -5.87 -5.84 12.70
C LEU A 121 -6.20 -4.36 12.92
N ILE A 122 -6.42 -3.59 11.84
CA ILE A 122 -6.83 -2.18 11.92
C ILE A 122 -8.14 -2.05 12.69
N SER A 123 -9.12 -2.90 12.37
CA SER A 123 -10.48 -2.87 12.94
C SER A 123 -10.50 -3.14 14.45
N ARG A 124 -9.46 -3.78 14.99
CA ARG A 124 -9.29 -4.04 16.42
C ARG A 124 -8.62 -2.88 17.18
N ALA A 125 -8.01 -1.92 16.48
CA ALA A 125 -7.39 -0.76 17.10
C ALA A 125 -8.45 0.34 17.36
N PRO A 126 -8.45 1.02 18.52
CA PRO A 126 -9.43 2.07 18.79
C PRO A 126 -9.26 3.24 17.82
N SER A 127 -10.23 3.46 16.94
CA SER A 127 -10.22 4.52 15.92
C SER A 127 -10.37 5.89 16.58
N GLN A 128 -9.44 6.82 16.34
CA GLN A 128 -9.72 8.24 16.60
C GLN A 128 -10.47 8.83 15.39
N PRO A 129 -11.50 9.66 15.60
CA PRO A 129 -12.18 10.31 14.49
C PRO A 129 -11.23 11.25 13.74
N LEU A 130 -11.18 11.09 12.42
CA LEU A 130 -10.30 11.82 11.51
C LEU A 130 -10.84 13.20 11.15
N PRO A 131 -9.96 14.19 10.92
CA PRO A 131 -10.31 15.37 10.13
C PRO A 131 -10.19 15.04 8.63
N SER A 132 -11.33 15.14 7.92
CA SER A 132 -11.52 15.09 6.46
C SER A 132 -11.33 13.73 5.72
N PRO A 133 -12.29 13.34 4.87
CA PRO A 133 -12.23 12.11 4.05
C PRO A 133 -11.16 12.14 2.95
N HIS A 134 -10.59 13.30 2.61
CA HIS A 134 -9.63 13.42 1.50
C HIS A 134 -8.20 12.93 1.82
N ARG A 135 -7.91 12.55 3.07
CA ARG A 135 -6.59 11.96 3.44
C ARG A 135 -6.62 10.44 3.64
N ALA A 136 -7.76 9.79 3.36
CA ALA A 136 -8.00 8.41 3.75
C ALA A 136 -7.29 7.35 2.90
N PHE A 137 -6.72 7.72 1.75
CA PHE A 137 -6.04 6.78 0.85
C PHE A 137 -4.80 7.42 0.22
N MET A 138 -3.68 7.39 0.93
CA MET A 138 -2.38 7.59 0.29
C MET A 138 -1.89 6.26 -0.29
N TYR A 139 -2.55 5.78 -1.35
CA TYR A 139 -1.90 4.83 -2.25
C TYR A 139 -0.64 5.54 -2.78
N HIS A 140 0.54 4.99 -2.50
CA HIS A 140 1.77 5.49 -3.10
C HIS A 140 1.74 5.10 -4.57
N LEU A 141 1.22 5.99 -5.42
CA LEU A 141 1.25 5.83 -6.87
C LEU A 141 2.69 6.06 -7.32
N GLN A 142 3.46 4.98 -7.47
CA GLN A 142 4.91 5.06 -7.71
C GLN A 142 5.25 5.08 -9.20
N THR A 143 4.35 4.58 -10.05
CA THR A 143 4.57 4.54 -11.50
C THR A 143 3.71 5.58 -12.24
N TYR A 144 4.21 6.02 -13.39
CA TYR A 144 3.45 6.92 -14.29
C TYR A 144 2.08 6.34 -14.66
N TYR A 145 2.01 5.01 -14.85
CA TYR A 145 0.76 4.32 -15.17
C TYR A 145 -0.22 4.32 -14.00
N GLU A 146 0.23 4.05 -12.77
CA GLU A 146 -0.62 4.12 -11.57
C GLU A 146 -1.15 5.53 -11.35
N LEU A 147 -0.28 6.54 -11.48
CA LEU A 147 -0.65 7.95 -11.41
C LEU A 147 -1.76 8.28 -12.42
N THR A 148 -1.51 8.01 -13.71
CA THR A 148 -2.47 8.33 -14.78
C THR A 148 -3.76 7.53 -14.65
N LYS A 149 -3.71 6.26 -14.27
CA LYS A 149 -4.90 5.41 -14.07
C LYS A 149 -5.70 5.83 -12.85
N HIS A 150 -5.05 6.19 -11.75
CA HIS A 150 -5.73 6.74 -10.58
C HIS A 150 -6.47 8.02 -10.94
N PHE A 151 -5.83 8.97 -11.62
CA PHE A 151 -6.52 10.17 -12.10
C PHE A 151 -7.64 9.83 -13.07
N TYR A 152 -7.40 8.96 -14.06
CA TYR A 152 -8.41 8.54 -15.04
C TYR A 152 -9.64 7.90 -14.39
N LEU A 153 -9.46 7.04 -13.38
CA LEU A 153 -10.54 6.39 -12.67
C LEU A 153 -11.29 7.35 -11.73
N ASN A 154 -10.59 8.25 -11.04
CA ASN A 154 -11.23 9.29 -10.23
C ASN A 154 -12.01 10.30 -11.08
N ILE A 155 -11.56 10.56 -12.31
CA ILE A 155 -12.28 11.41 -13.27
C ILE A 155 -13.66 10.81 -13.64
N ARG A 156 -13.90 9.51 -13.41
CA ARG A 156 -15.22 8.88 -13.66
C ARG A 156 -16.32 9.30 -12.69
N GLU A 157 -16.00 9.95 -11.57
CA GLU A 157 -17.01 10.58 -10.71
C GLU A 157 -17.63 11.82 -11.38
N PHE A 158 -16.91 12.46 -12.31
CA PHE A 158 -17.38 13.60 -13.07
C PHE A 158 -17.76 13.18 -14.49
N ALA A 159 -18.71 13.90 -15.09
CA ALA A 159 -19.09 13.65 -16.48
C ALA A 159 -17.87 13.77 -17.41
N PHE A 160 -17.79 12.89 -18.41
CA PHE A 160 -16.80 13.01 -19.47
C PHE A 160 -17.00 14.32 -20.24
N PRO A 161 -15.93 14.94 -20.76
CA PRO A 161 -16.05 16.14 -21.58
C PRO A 161 -16.98 15.87 -22.78
N ASN A 162 -18.12 16.56 -22.82
CA ASN A 162 -19.05 16.50 -23.95
C ASN A 162 -18.62 17.54 -25.01
N THR A 163 -18.77 17.21 -26.29
CA THR A 163 -18.51 18.09 -27.44
C THR A 163 -19.36 19.37 -27.45
N GLY A 164 -20.44 19.43 -26.66
CA GLY A 164 -21.28 20.62 -26.50
C GLY A 164 -20.75 21.71 -25.55
N LEU A 165 -19.62 21.49 -24.86
CA LEU A 165 -19.07 22.47 -23.92
C LEU A 165 -18.26 23.55 -24.64
N ASN A 166 -18.48 24.81 -24.28
CA ASN A 166 -17.62 25.89 -24.73
C ASN A 166 -16.24 25.85 -24.03
N ARG A 167 -15.27 26.60 -24.56
CA ARG A 167 -13.88 26.57 -24.04
C ARG A 167 -13.79 26.93 -22.54
N PRO A 168 -14.44 27.99 -22.03
CA PRO A 168 -14.46 28.28 -20.59
C PRO A 168 -15.06 27.14 -19.74
N GLN A 169 -16.20 26.58 -20.15
CA GLN A 169 -16.85 25.48 -19.45
C GLN A 169 -15.97 24.22 -19.42
N SER A 170 -15.27 23.94 -20.51
CA SER A 170 -14.33 22.82 -20.60
C SER A 170 -13.16 22.98 -19.63
N VAL A 171 -12.63 24.20 -19.50
CA VAL A 171 -11.57 24.52 -18.52
C VAL A 171 -12.09 24.37 -17.09
N THR A 172 -13.28 24.89 -16.79
CA THR A 172 -13.91 24.76 -15.47
C THR A 172 -14.16 23.30 -15.11
N LEU A 173 -14.71 22.49 -16.01
CA LEU A 173 -14.92 21.07 -15.79
C LEU A 173 -13.60 20.33 -15.55
N ARG A 174 -12.54 20.66 -16.30
CA ARG A 174 -11.20 20.10 -16.11
C ARG A 174 -10.62 20.45 -14.74
N MET A 175 -10.82 21.68 -14.27
CA MET A 175 -10.38 22.11 -12.95
C MET A 175 -11.18 21.46 -11.82
N LEU A 176 -12.48 21.25 -12.01
CA LEU A 176 -13.31 20.50 -11.06
C LEU A 176 -12.87 19.03 -10.98
N GLN A 177 -12.65 18.39 -12.13
CA GLN A 177 -12.13 17.02 -12.25
C GLN A 177 -10.75 16.83 -11.60
N MET A 178 -9.92 17.88 -11.57
CA MET A 178 -8.60 17.84 -10.93
C MET A 178 -8.58 18.45 -9.52
N TYR A 179 -9.75 18.76 -8.93
CA TYR A 179 -9.89 19.43 -7.64
C TYR A 179 -9.02 20.71 -7.52
N SER A 180 -8.76 21.37 -8.65
CA SER A 180 -7.96 22.59 -8.74
C SER A 180 -8.83 23.83 -8.97
N TYR A 181 -10.15 23.66 -9.05
CA TYR A 181 -11.08 24.78 -9.15
C TYR A 181 -11.05 25.60 -7.86
N ALA A 182 -11.01 26.93 -7.99
CA ALA A 182 -10.91 27.82 -6.85
C ALA A 182 -12.15 27.68 -5.97
N ASN A 183 -11.96 27.42 -4.67
CA ASN A 183 -13.05 27.49 -3.72
C ASN A 183 -13.32 28.97 -3.37
N PRO A 184 -14.56 29.33 -2.98
CA PRO A 184 -14.93 30.71 -2.66
C PRO A 184 -14.03 31.34 -1.58
N TRP A 185 -13.54 30.52 -0.64
CA TRP A 185 -12.63 30.92 0.42
C TRP A 185 -11.22 31.33 -0.06
N ARG A 186 -10.73 30.73 -1.16
CA ARG A 186 -9.44 31.05 -1.76
C ARG A 186 -9.55 32.24 -2.70
N MET A 187 -10.72 32.44 -3.33
CA MET A 187 -11.03 33.65 -4.09
C MET A 187 -11.17 34.88 -3.19
N SER A 188 -11.76 34.77 -2.00
CA SER A 188 -11.90 35.87 -1.03
C SER A 188 -10.58 36.34 -0.38
N ARG A 189 -9.42 35.81 -0.82
CA ARG A 189 -8.08 36.13 -0.31
C ARG A 189 -7.15 36.66 -1.41
N ILE A 190 -7.66 36.87 -2.63
CA ILE A 190 -6.90 37.34 -3.80
C ILE A 190 -7.20 38.82 -4.10
N ASP A 191 -7.91 39.52 -3.20
CA ASP A 191 -8.05 40.98 -3.24
C ASP A 191 -6.99 41.67 -2.37
#